data_AF-A0A838JY74-F1
#
_entry.id   AF-A0A838JY74-F1
#
_cell.length_a   1.000
_cell.length_b   1.000
_cell.length_c   1.000
_cell.angle_alpha   90.00
_cell.angle_beta   90.00
_cell.angle_gamma   90.00
#
_symmetry.space_group_name_H-M   'P 1'
#
loop_
_entity.id
_entity.type
_entity.pdbx_description
1 polymer ?
#
loop_
_entity_poly.entity_id
_entity_poly.type
_entity_poly.pdbx_seq_one_letter_code
_entity_poly.pdbx_strand_id
1 'polypeptide(L)'
;MDVPYLSTGRTGQKARTRDALVAAARRLLRRGVTPTLEAAAAEASVGRTTAYRYFPNTRALLAATVPEIEMDSLLGEDPPEDPLARLEMVAEGLTRWIVKHEPEYRTQLR
;
A
#
# COMPACT_ATOMS: atom_id res chain seq x y z
N MET A 1 8.62 -0.29 -7.50
CA MET A 1 8.92 0.22 -8.86
C MET A 1 9.17 1.70 -8.72
N ASP A 2 10.38 2.16 -9.04
CA ASP A 2 10.70 3.59 -8.99
C ASP A 2 10.06 4.30 -10.18
N VAL A 3 9.43 5.44 -9.94
CA VAL A 3 8.74 6.23 -10.98
C VAL A 3 9.55 7.50 -11.19
N PRO A 4 10.33 7.63 -12.27
CA PRO A 4 11.26 8.75 -12.48
C PRO A 4 10.61 10.14 -12.42
N TYR A 5 9.29 10.21 -12.66
CA TYR A 5 8.53 11.44 -12.50
C TYR A 5 8.58 11.99 -11.07
N LEU A 6 8.74 11.16 -10.05
CA LEU A 6 8.69 11.55 -8.63
C LEU A 6 10.00 12.13 -8.10
N SER A 7 11.14 11.81 -8.72
CA SER A 7 12.46 12.10 -8.17
C SER A 7 12.98 13.52 -8.44
N THR A 8 12.26 14.33 -9.22
CA THR A 8 12.72 15.67 -9.63
C THR A 8 11.66 16.77 -9.46
N GLY A 9 12.11 18.01 -9.27
CA GLY A 9 11.25 19.21 -9.22
C GLY A 9 10.44 19.33 -7.93
N ARG A 10 9.11 19.55 -8.04
CA ARG A 10 8.17 19.75 -6.91
C ARG A 10 7.85 18.43 -6.19
N THR A 11 8.87 17.72 -5.75
CA THR A 11 8.81 16.35 -5.18
C THR A 11 7.79 16.22 -4.06
N GLY A 12 7.72 17.17 -3.12
CA GLY A 12 6.73 17.13 -2.03
C GLY A 12 5.27 17.24 -2.50
N GLN A 13 4.97 18.02 -3.54
CA GLN A 13 3.62 18.06 -4.12
C GLN A 13 3.30 16.75 -4.86
N LYS A 14 4.30 16.17 -5.52
CA LYS A 14 4.16 14.90 -6.21
C LYS A 14 3.89 13.76 -5.22
N ALA A 15 4.63 13.68 -4.13
CA ALA A 15 4.40 12.71 -3.05
C ALA A 15 2.95 12.78 -2.55
N ARG A 16 2.47 13.97 -2.17
CA ARG A 16 1.07 14.16 -1.72
C ARG A 16 0.03 13.70 -2.74
N THR A 17 0.28 13.93 -4.04
CA THR A 17 -0.64 13.49 -5.10
C THR A 17 -0.64 11.98 -5.27
N ARG A 18 0.55 11.35 -5.18
CA ARG A 18 0.70 9.90 -5.17
C ARG A 18 -0.07 9.29 -3.99
N ASP A 19 0.10 9.84 -2.80
CA ASP A 19 -0.53 9.32 -1.58
C ASP A 19 -2.05 9.49 -1.63
N ALA A 20 -2.55 10.58 -2.21
CA ALA A 20 -3.99 10.77 -2.43
C ALA A 20 -4.60 9.69 -3.34
N LEU A 21 -3.90 9.32 -4.42
CA LEU A 21 -4.31 8.24 -5.33
C LEU A 21 -4.31 6.87 -4.62
N VAL A 22 -3.28 6.58 -3.81
CA VAL A 22 -3.21 5.34 -3.02
C VAL A 22 -4.34 5.29 -1.97
N ALA A 23 -4.58 6.39 -1.26
CA ALA A 23 -5.65 6.48 -0.28
C ALA A 23 -7.04 6.29 -0.91
N ALA A 24 -7.27 6.83 -2.11
CA ALA A 24 -8.48 6.62 -2.89
C ALA A 24 -8.66 5.15 -3.30
N ALA A 25 -7.60 4.50 -3.79
CA ALA A 25 -7.63 3.08 -4.11
C ALA A 25 -7.92 2.22 -2.87
N ARG A 26 -7.33 2.54 -1.71
CA ARG A 26 -7.65 1.88 -0.42
C ARG A 26 -9.12 2.06 0.00
N ARG A 27 -9.72 3.24 -0.25
CA ARG A 27 -11.15 3.47 -0.01
C ARG A 27 -12.03 2.58 -0.88
N LEU A 28 -11.68 2.41 -2.16
CA LEU A 28 -12.39 1.52 -3.09
C LEU A 28 -12.30 0.07 -2.63
N LEU A 29 -11.11 -0.41 -2.24
CA LEU A 29 -10.90 -1.76 -1.72
C LEU A 29 -11.76 -2.06 -0.49
N ARG A 30 -11.83 -1.14 0.49
CA ARG A 30 -12.68 -1.30 1.68
C ARG A 30 -14.17 -1.39 1.36
N ARG A 31 -14.61 -0.87 0.21
CA ARG A 31 -15.99 -0.99 -0.29
C ARG A 31 -16.20 -2.27 -1.13
N GLY A 32 -15.21 -3.16 -1.21
CA GLY A 32 -15.26 -4.38 -2.01
C GLY A 32 -15.12 -4.13 -3.51
N VAL A 33 -14.69 -2.94 -3.94
CA VAL A 33 -14.51 -2.57 -5.35
C VAL A 33 -13.04 -2.72 -5.73
N THR A 34 -12.75 -3.54 -6.74
CA THR A 34 -11.41 -3.60 -7.33
C THR A 34 -11.08 -2.26 -7.99
N PRO A 35 -10.09 -1.51 -7.49
CA PRO A 35 -9.75 -0.19 -8.02
C PRO A 35 -9.23 -0.27 -9.46
N THR A 36 -9.74 0.60 -10.33
CA THR A 36 -9.05 0.98 -11.57
C THR A 36 -8.30 2.29 -11.37
N LEU A 37 -7.37 2.61 -12.27
CA LEU A 37 -6.67 3.89 -12.22
C LEU A 37 -7.63 5.07 -12.37
N GLU A 38 -8.64 4.94 -13.23
CA GLU A 38 -9.66 5.93 -13.47
C GLU A 38 -10.56 6.14 -12.25
N ALA A 39 -10.98 5.05 -11.59
CA ALA A 39 -11.81 5.13 -10.40
C ALA A 39 -11.04 5.78 -9.24
N ALA A 40 -9.77 5.41 -9.04
CA ALA A 40 -8.92 6.04 -8.03
C ALA A 40 -8.65 7.52 -8.34
N ALA A 41 -8.45 7.88 -9.61
CA ALA A 41 -8.27 9.26 -10.05
C ALA A 41 -9.53 10.10 -9.76
N ALA A 42 -10.71 9.59 -10.12
CA ALA A 42 -11.99 10.25 -9.82
C ALA A 42 -12.21 10.44 -8.31
N GLU A 43 -12.01 9.38 -7.52
CA GLU A 43 -12.14 9.40 -6.06
C GLU A 43 -11.11 10.32 -5.37
N ALA A 44 -9.95 10.56 -6.00
CA ALA A 44 -8.92 11.49 -5.52
C ALA A 44 -9.08 12.91 -6.08
N SER A 45 -10.07 13.18 -6.95
CA SER A 45 -10.18 14.44 -7.70
C SER A 45 -8.91 14.79 -8.49
N VAL A 46 -8.27 13.77 -9.07
CA VAL A 46 -7.08 13.88 -9.92
C VAL A 46 -7.46 13.53 -11.36
N GLY A 47 -6.97 14.29 -12.33
CA GLY A 47 -7.20 13.97 -13.75
C GLY A 47 -6.57 12.64 -14.17
N ARG A 48 -7.21 11.89 -15.07
CA ARG A 48 -6.72 10.58 -15.57
C ARG A 48 -5.27 10.63 -16.05
N THR A 49 -4.95 11.57 -16.94
CA THR A 49 -3.57 11.75 -17.45
C THR A 49 -2.56 12.02 -16.33
N THR A 50 -2.97 12.76 -15.30
CA THR A 50 -2.13 12.99 -14.12
C THR A 50 -1.92 11.69 -13.36
N ALA A 51 -2.95 10.89 -13.11
CA ALA A 51 -2.82 9.59 -12.43
C ALA A 51 -1.85 8.64 -13.15
N TYR A 52 -1.90 8.57 -14.50
CA TYR A 52 -0.96 7.78 -15.30
C TYR A 52 0.50 8.22 -15.18
N ARG A 53 0.77 9.50 -14.81
CA ARG A 53 2.13 9.97 -14.51
C ARG A 53 2.66 9.45 -13.16
N TYR A 54 1.76 9.11 -12.23
CA TYR A 54 2.10 8.58 -10.91
C TYR A 54 2.14 7.05 -10.90
N PHE A 55 1.24 6.41 -11.64
CA PHE A 55 1.12 4.96 -11.71
C PHE A 55 0.97 4.54 -13.17
N PRO A 56 1.92 3.78 -13.73
CA PRO A 56 1.88 3.40 -15.14
C PRO A 56 0.73 2.43 -15.47
N ASN A 57 0.18 1.74 -14.47
CA ASN A 57 -0.93 0.80 -14.61
C ASN A 57 -1.59 0.52 -13.26
N THR A 58 -2.77 -0.12 -13.30
CA THR A 58 -3.52 -0.55 -12.11
C THR A 58 -2.70 -1.47 -11.20
N ARG A 59 -1.86 -2.35 -11.76
CA ARG A 59 -1.00 -3.24 -10.95
C ARG A 59 -0.04 -2.46 -10.05
N ALA A 60 0.57 -1.39 -10.58
CA ALA A 60 1.45 -0.51 -9.81
C ALA A 60 0.70 0.27 -8.72
N LEU A 61 -0.54 0.68 -8.99
CA LEU A 61 -1.41 1.31 -7.99
C LEU A 61 -1.76 0.33 -6.86
N LEU A 62 -2.21 -0.88 -7.21
CA LEU A 62 -2.56 -1.93 -6.23
C LEU A 62 -1.35 -2.36 -5.38
N ALA A 63 -0.16 -2.47 -5.98
CA ALA A 63 1.06 -2.73 -5.23
C ALA A 63 1.35 -1.63 -4.18
N ALA A 64 1.01 -0.38 -4.48
CA ALA A 64 1.16 0.73 -3.53
C ALA A 64 0.02 0.82 -2.50
N THR A 65 -1.11 0.12 -2.69
CA THR A 65 -2.16 0.05 -1.67
C THR A 65 -1.85 -0.93 -0.57
N VAL A 66 -0.93 -1.87 -0.79
CA VAL A 66 -0.37 -2.70 0.28
C VAL A 66 -0.01 -1.73 1.41
N PRO A 67 -0.45 -1.99 2.64
CA PRO A 67 0.14 -1.29 3.76
C PRO A 67 1.65 -1.48 3.57
N GLU A 68 2.40 -0.40 3.31
CA GLU A 68 3.81 -0.49 3.62
C GLU A 68 3.79 -0.95 5.06
N ILE A 69 4.36 -2.12 5.26
CA ILE A 69 4.59 -2.65 6.56
C ILE A 69 5.61 -1.66 7.16
N GLU A 70 5.12 -0.52 7.64
CA GLU A 70 5.65 0.14 8.82
C GLU A 70 5.28 -0.76 10.00
N MET A 71 5.56 -2.05 9.90
CA MET A 71 5.78 -2.82 11.10
C MET A 71 7.18 -2.38 11.46
N ASP A 72 7.25 -1.47 12.43
CA ASP A 72 8.26 -1.59 13.45
C ASP A 72 8.45 -3.08 13.75
N SER A 73 9.70 -3.43 14.05
CA SER A 73 10.09 -4.81 14.31
C SER A 73 8.98 -5.59 15.01
N LEU A 74 8.49 -6.67 14.38
CA LEU A 74 7.48 -7.55 14.97
C LEU A 74 7.90 -8.19 16.29
N LEU A 75 9.20 -8.05 16.60
CA LEU A 75 9.85 -8.49 17.82
C LEU A 75 9.67 -7.52 18.99
N GLY A 76 9.16 -6.30 18.76
CA GLY A 76 9.07 -5.26 19.79
C GLY A 76 10.45 -4.69 20.18
N GLU A 77 10.50 -3.96 21.30
CA GLU A 77 11.72 -3.29 21.78
C GLU A 77 12.69 -4.25 22.52
N ASP A 78 12.18 -5.31 23.15
CA ASP A 78 12.97 -6.26 23.94
C ASP A 78 12.58 -7.72 23.63
N PRO A 79 13.09 -8.30 22.53
CA PRO A 79 12.73 -9.65 22.15
C PRO A 79 13.50 -10.74 22.91
N PRO A 80 12.93 -11.95 22.97
CA PRO A 80 13.62 -13.11 23.56
C PRO A 80 14.98 -13.38 22.91
N GLU A 81 15.97 -13.85 23.69
CA GLU A 81 17.26 -14.29 23.14
C GLU A 81 17.12 -15.52 22.24
N ASP A 82 16.21 -16.44 22.61
CA ASP A 82 15.97 -17.67 21.88
C ASP A 82 15.48 -17.39 20.44
N PRO A 83 16.21 -17.87 19.41
CA PRO A 83 15.81 -17.71 18.02
C PRO A 83 14.44 -18.32 17.69
N LEU A 84 14.06 -19.44 18.33
CA LEU A 84 12.78 -20.09 18.05
C LEU A 84 11.61 -19.25 18.58
N ALA A 85 11.70 -18.79 19.83
CA ALA A 85 10.71 -17.88 20.41
C ALA A 85 10.52 -16.57 19.59
N ARG A 86 11.61 -16.02 19.03
CA ARG A 86 11.52 -14.85 18.14
C ARG A 86 10.78 -15.16 16.85
N LEU A 87 11.05 -16.32 16.24
CA LEU A 87 10.34 -16.75 15.02
C LEU A 87 8.84 -16.93 15.27
N GLU A 88 8.48 -17.55 16.40
CA GLU A 88 7.07 -17.73 16.80
C GLU A 88 6.36 -16.39 16.96
N MET A 89 6.98 -15.43 17.66
CA MET A 89 6.44 -14.08 17.84
C MET A 89 6.18 -13.37 16.51
N VAL A 90 7.14 -13.44 15.58
CA VAL A 90 7.00 -12.87 14.23
C VAL A 90 5.90 -13.57 13.45
N ALA A 91 5.88 -14.90 13.44
CA ALA A 91 4.90 -15.69 12.70
C ALA A 91 3.47 -15.40 13.16
N GLU A 92 3.25 -15.29 14.47
CA GLU A 92 1.96 -14.92 15.03
C GLU A 92 1.56 -13.48 14.70
N GLY A 93 2.48 -12.53 14.90
CA GLY A 93 2.23 -11.11 14.63
C GLY A 93 1.85 -10.87 13.17
N LEU A 94 2.62 -11.47 12.25
CA LEU A 94 2.34 -11.41 10.82
C LEU A 94 1.00 -12.08 10.47
N THR A 95 0.71 -13.25 11.04
CA THR A 95 -0.55 -13.96 10.78
C THR A 95 -1.76 -13.14 11.23
N ARG A 96 -1.71 -12.56 12.44
CA ARG A 96 -2.77 -11.66 12.94
C ARG A 96 -2.96 -10.46 12.03
N TRP A 97 -1.87 -9.88 11.53
CA TRP A 97 -1.92 -8.77 10.60
C TRP A 97 -2.58 -9.13 9.26
N ILE A 98 -2.19 -10.27 8.69
CA ILE A 98 -2.75 -10.79 7.43
C ILE A 98 -4.24 -11.03 7.58
N VAL A 99 -4.67 -11.70 8.65
CA VAL A 99 -6.09 -11.97 8.91
C VAL A 99 -6.89 -10.67 9.07
N LYS A 100 -6.33 -9.67 9.77
CA LYS A 100 -6.99 -8.37 9.97
C LYS A 100 -7.25 -7.62 8.65
N HIS A 101 -6.38 -7.76 7.66
CA HIS A 101 -6.46 -7.07 6.37
C HIS A 101 -6.70 -8.03 5.19
N GLU A 102 -7.35 -9.16 5.48
CA GLU A 102 -7.57 -10.25 4.53
C GLU A 102 -8.27 -9.79 3.23
N PRO A 103 -9.34 -8.95 3.26
CA PRO A 103 -10.01 -8.53 2.03
C PRO A 103 -9.09 -7.75 1.08
N GLU A 104 -8.23 -6.90 1.63
CA GLU A 104 -7.24 -6.14 0.87
C GLU A 104 -6.20 -7.08 0.23
N TYR A 105 -5.65 -8.02 1.00
CA TYR A 105 -4.69 -9.00 0.48
C TYR A 105 -5.30 -9.92 -0.59
N ARG A 106 -6.53 -10.40 -0.39
CA ARG A 106 -7.24 -11.25 -1.35
C ARG A 106 -7.46 -10.56 -2.69
N THR A 107 -7.79 -9.27 -2.67
CA THR A 107 -8.05 -8.50 -3.90
C THR A 107 -6.81 -8.39 -4.79
N GLN A 108 -5.61 -8.48 -4.22
CA GLN A 108 -4.35 -8.39 -4.97
C GLN A 108 -3.93 -9.71 -5.63
N LEU A 109 -4.50 -10.85 -5.21
CA LEU A 109 -4.22 -12.16 -5.80
C LEU A 109 -5.08 -12.46 -7.03
N ARG A 110 -6.00 -11.55 -7.39
CA ARG A 110 -6.89 -11.65 -8.55
C ARG A 110 -6.37 -10.77 -9.68
#